data_AF-A0A951AEX8-F1
#
_entry.id   AF-A0A951AEX8-F1
#
_cell.length_a   1.000
_cell.length_b   1.000
_cell.length_c   1.000
_cell.angle_alpha   90.00
_cell.angle_beta   90.00
_cell.angle_gamma   90.00
#
_symmetry.space_group_name_H-M   'P 1'
#
loop_
_entity.id
_entity.type
_entity.pdbx_description
1 polymer ?
#
loop_
_entity_poly.entity_id
_entity_poly.type
_entity_poly.pdbx_seq_one_letter_code
_entity_poly.pdbx_strand_id
1 'polypeptide(L)' 'LPVYPTDIFDGTAHVAALSDSYAAFGKAVREAIETADKAGDKDTSDLFTQVSRASDKALWFIESHNQVSK' A
#
# COMPACT_ATOMS: atom_id res chain seq x y z
N LEU A 1 2.79 9.93 1.85
CA LEU A 1 3.54 8.67 1.61
C LEU A 1 5.03 8.95 1.81
N PRO A 2 5.85 7.96 2.22
CA PRO A 2 7.30 8.07 2.18
C PRO A 2 7.77 8.56 0.81
N VAL A 3 8.78 9.42 0.78
CA VAL A 3 9.39 9.86 -0.48
C VAL A 3 10.26 8.73 -1.00
N TYR A 4 10.10 8.40 -2.28
CA TYR A 4 10.91 7.36 -2.91
C TYR A 4 12.35 7.85 -3.09
N PRO A 5 13.37 7.11 -2.60
CA PRO A 5 14.78 7.49 -2.79
C PRO A 5 15.20 7.40 -4.26
N THR A 6 15.93 8.39 -4.76
CA THR A 6 16.39 8.45 -6.17
C THR A 6 17.81 7.94 -6.36
N ASP A 7 18.49 7.57 -5.28
CA ASP A 7 19.90 7.19 -5.20
C ASP A 7 20.11 5.71 -4.84
N ILE A 8 19.03 4.93 -4.75
CA ILE A 8 19.08 3.48 -4.57
C ILE A 8 19.19 2.77 -5.93
N PHE A 9 20.09 1.79 -6.01
CA PHE A 9 20.33 0.96 -7.21
C PHE A 9 20.20 -0.54 -6.92
N ASP A 10 20.17 -0.92 -5.64
CA ASP A 10 20.04 -2.30 -5.22
C ASP A 10 18.57 -2.75 -5.23
N GLY A 11 18.33 -3.96 -5.74
CA GLY A 11 16.97 -4.52 -5.85
C GLY A 11 16.27 -4.64 -4.50
N THR A 12 16.98 -5.04 -3.44
CA THR A 12 16.38 -5.18 -2.10
C THR A 12 16.05 -3.82 -1.49
N ALA A 13 16.87 -2.79 -1.75
CA ALA A 13 16.59 -1.42 -1.36
C ALA A 13 15.32 -0.87 -2.06
N HIS A 14 15.13 -1.18 -3.34
CA HIS A 14 13.89 -0.83 -4.06
C HIS A 14 12.67 -1.54 -3.47
N VAL A 15 12.77 -2.84 -3.20
CA VAL A 15 11.67 -3.62 -2.60
C VAL A 15 11.29 -3.04 -1.23
N ALA A 16 12.25 -2.71 -0.37
CA ALA A 16 11.99 -2.10 0.93
C ALA A 16 11.29 -0.73 0.79
N ALA A 17 11.79 0.16 -0.05
CA ALA A 17 11.19 1.48 -0.25
C ALA A 17 9.75 1.42 -0.81
N LEU A 18 9.48 0.46 -1.70
CA LEU A 18 8.15 0.21 -2.24
C LEU A 18 7.22 -0.40 -1.19
N SER A 19 7.69 -1.37 -0.39
CA SER A 19 6.93 -1.97 0.72
C SER A 19 6.47 -0.90 1.70
N ASP A 20 7.37 -0.02 2.15
CA ASP A 20 7.04 1.07 3.08
C ASP A 20 6.00 2.02 2.49
N SER A 21 6.14 2.34 1.20
CA SER A 21 5.21 3.22 0.49
C SER A 21 3.82 2.61 0.36
N TYR A 22 3.72 1.33 -0.02
CA TYR A 22 2.45 0.62 -0.15
C TYR A 22 1.79 0.34 1.20
N ALA A 23 2.56 0.06 2.25
CA ALA A 23 2.03 -0.09 3.61
C ALA A 23 1.42 1.25 4.11
N ALA A 24 2.15 2.36 3.92
CA ALA A 24 1.64 3.69 4.27
C ALA A 24 0.39 4.07 3.45
N PHE A 25 0.36 3.74 2.16
CA PHE A 25 -0.81 3.96 1.31
C PHE A 25 -2.00 3.11 1.74
N GLY A 26 -1.79 1.81 1.97
CA GLY A 26 -2.83 0.89 2.45
C GLY A 26 -3.44 1.33 3.78
N LYS A 27 -2.66 1.93 4.68
CA LYS A 27 -3.16 2.56 5.92
C LYS A 27 -4.06 3.77 5.63
N ALA A 28 -3.60 4.68 4.77
CA ALA A 28 -4.39 5.86 4.40
C ALA A 28 -5.71 5.50 3.70
N VAL A 29 -5.71 4.47 2.84
CA VAL A 29 -6.94 3.98 2.19
C VAL A 29 -7.93 3.44 3.22
N ARG A 30 -7.47 2.68 4.22
CA ARG A 30 -8.34 2.19 5.31
C ARG A 30 -8.93 3.34 6.13
N GLU A 31 -8.15 4.38 6.41
CA GLU A 31 -8.65 5.60 7.06
C GLU A 31 -9.70 6.33 6.20
N ALA A 32 -9.55 6.30 4.87
CA ALA A 32 -10.52 6.86 3.94
C ALA A 32 -11.84 6.07 3.89
N ILE A 33 -11.80 4.73 3.97
CA ILE A 33 -13.00 3.87 4.11
C ILE A 33 -13.78 4.31 5.36
N GLU A 34 -13.12 4.36 6.51
CA GLU A 34 -13.74 4.80 7.78
C GLU A 34 -14.33 6.20 7.71
N THR A 35 -13.69 7.10 6.97
CA THR A 35 -14.16 8.48 6.79
C THR A 35 -15.43 8.52 5.94
N ALA A 36 -15.44 7.78 4.81
CA ALA A 36 -16.60 7.70 3.92
C ALA A 36 -17.79 7.01 4.62
N ASP A 37 -17.55 5.93 5.35
CA ASP A 37 -18.58 5.23 6.13
C ASP A 37 -19.23 6.14 7.18
N LYS A 38 -18.43 6.91 7.92
CA LYS A 38 -18.93 7.88 8.91
C LYS A 38 -19.74 9.02 8.28
N ALA A 39 -19.43 9.37 7.03
CA ALA A 39 -20.21 10.34 6.26
C ALA A 39 -21.49 9.74 5.66
N GLY A 40 -21.68 8.42 5.74
CA GLY A 40 -22.80 7.72 5.11
C GLY A 40 -22.66 7.54 3.59
N ASP A 41 -21.48 7.81 3.03
CA ASP A 41 -21.18 7.67 1.60
C ASP A 41 -20.68 6.25 1.29
N LYS A 42 -21.65 5.36 1.10
CA LYS A 42 -21.40 3.93 0.90
C LYS A 42 -20.68 3.61 -0.41
N ASP A 43 -20.94 4.38 -1.46
CA ASP A 43 -20.34 4.13 -2.78
C ASP A 43 -18.85 4.49 -2.77
N THR A 44 -18.49 5.61 -2.13
CA THR A 44 -17.08 5.98 -1.93
C THR A 44 -16.35 5.01 -1.00
N SER A 45 -17.01 4.53 0.05
CA SER A 45 -16.44 3.50 0.93
C SER A 45 -16.18 2.17 0.21
N ASP A 46 -17.12 1.71 -0.63
CA ASP A 46 -16.92 0.51 -1.45
C ASP A 46 -15.76 0.68 -2.43
N LEU A 47 -15.67 1.85 -3.09
CA LEU A 47 -14.55 2.16 -3.98
C LEU A 47 -13.20 2.06 -3.24
N PHE A 48 -13.07 2.68 -2.07
CA PHE A 48 -11.85 2.58 -1.28
C PHE A 48 -11.59 1.16 -0.78
N THR A 49 -12.64 0.38 -0.48
CA THR A 49 -12.51 -1.04 -0.13
C THR A 49 -11.89 -1.84 -1.29
N GLN A 50 -12.30 -1.61 -2.53
CA GLN A 50 -11.70 -2.25 -3.70
C GLN A 50 -10.23 -1.83 -3.88
N VAL A 51 -9.93 -0.54 -3.73
CA VAL A 51 -8.55 -0.01 -3.80
C VAL A 51 -7.66 -0.64 -2.72
N SER A 52 -8.18 -0.80 -1.49
CA SER A 52 -7.43 -1.40 -0.38
C SER A 52 -6.98 -2.83 -0.70
N ARG A 53 -7.87 -3.66 -1.26
CA ARG A 53 -7.56 -5.04 -1.64
C ARG A 53 -6.51 -5.11 -2.75
N ALA A 54 -6.60 -4.22 -3.74
CA ALA A 54 -5.60 -4.13 -4.80
C ALA A 54 -4.23 -3.70 -4.24
N SER A 55 -4.20 -2.74 -3.32
CA SER A 55 -2.99 -2.28 -2.65
C SER A 55 -2.35 -3.39 -1.82
N ASP A 56 -3.14 -4.15 -1.04
CA ASP A 56 -2.63 -5.24 -0.22
C ASP A 56 -2.04 -6.37 -1.08
N LYS A 57 -2.68 -6.69 -2.21
CA LYS A 57 -2.16 -7.67 -3.17
C LYS A 57 -0.82 -7.23 -3.78
N ALA A 58 -0.70 -5.95 -4.14
CA ALA A 58 0.54 -5.41 -4.64
C ALA A 58 1.65 -5.47 -3.58
N LEU A 59 1.34 -5.08 -2.34
CA LEU A 59 2.27 -5.18 -1.22
C LEU A 59 2.76 -6.61 -1.01
N TRP A 60 1.85 -7.59 -1.02
CA TRP A 60 2.21 -9.01 -0.93
C TRP A 60 3.19 -9.44 -2.03
N PHE A 61 2.94 -9.05 -3.30
CA PHE A 61 3.88 -9.37 -4.37
C PHE A 61 5.25 -8.72 -4.17
N ILE A 62 5.30 -7.46 -3.74
CA ILE A 62 6.55 -6.76 -3.47
C ILE A 62 7.32 -7.48 -2.36
N GLU A 63 6.68 -7.73 -1.22
CA GLU A 63 7.29 -8.40 -0.06
C GLU A 63 7.71 -9.84 -0.34
N SER A 64 7.06 -10.54 -1.28
CA SER A 64 7.44 -11.91 -1.65
C SER A 64 8.87 -11.99 -2.20
N HIS A 65 9.39 -10.91 -2.79
CA HIS A 65 10.77 -10.85 -3.27
C HIS A 65 11.80 -10.83 -2.12
N ASN A 66 11.39 -10.42 -0.91
CA ASN A 66 12.22 -10.51 0.30
C ASN A 66 12.22 -11.93 0.91
N GLN A 67 11.23 -12.78 0.61
CA GLN A 67 11.10 -14.11 1.22
C GLN A 67 11.95 -15.19 0.54
N VAL A 68 12.36 -15.00 -0.72
CA VAL A 68 13.17 -15.99 -1.49
C VAL A 68 14.66 -15.91 -1.12
N SER A 69 15.12 -14.84 -0.46
CA SER A 69 16.52 -14.60 -0.13
C SER A 69 17.01 -15.25 1.17
N LYS A 70 16.34 -16.30 1.68
CA LYS A 70 16.80 -17.06 2.86
C LYS A 70 17.55 -18.33 2.49
#